data_AF-A0A8H6Z0J7-F1
#
_entry.id   AF-A0A8H6Z0J7-F1
#
_cell.length_a   1.000
_cell.length_b   1.000
_cell.length_c   1.000
_cell.angle_alpha   90.00
_cell.angle_beta   90.00
_cell.angle_gamma   90.00
#
_symmetry.space_group_name_H-M   'P 1'
#
loop_
_entity.id
_entity.type
_entity.pdbx_description
1 polymer ?
#
loop_
_entity_poly.entity_id
_entity_poly.type
_entity_poly.pdbx_seq_one_letter_code
_entity_poly.pdbx_strand_id
1 'polypeptide(L)'
;MSLALVLLQQGPRNTLNPGVDTRDPPSDTADGSTADNSNKAVTLPGRLLSSMWALIRRPAGAIQWGRTLENMLARGARAVHEALGDRAHKAGRGPHAVADKIIDSFGEGSIRVRNLATVQRQLKLQEERHTPGEQDDDDEPKIDLWELRKQCSKFMRYTLREERAGMQCQAFQRLVQLTTQFPGLRLMLLLSEHIQPHKSTNLQDRISKLWDRDRSHPILPPDDESEWRFWRSFAEICLSESSISLVIERCPITQFAQCKGPPNCVIGELSICYSSCENATEISSALCIRYLGQIVTLVEFWAQVKAADSPSDCAWTSAQNLCVGMKKTLQDLQPGDSRPLPFDYEGFDFLASRILDEVIGVLQRKEANSAGHWYAPCKIVVRLLRDEWCKTYLPNSYLRAYNEVLKDWTLHHR
;
A
#
# COMPACT_ATOMS: atom_id res chain seq x y z
N MET A 1 38.27 -21.85 -7.99
CA MET A 1 38.88 -20.56 -8.36
C MET A 1 39.40 -20.60 -9.80
N SER A 2 38.51 -20.53 -10.80
CA SER A 2 38.83 -20.28 -12.22
C SER A 2 37.53 -20.25 -13.02
N LEU A 3 37.02 -19.05 -13.34
CA LEU A 3 36.06 -18.78 -14.43
C LEU A 3 35.72 -17.27 -14.62
N ALA A 4 36.48 -16.34 -14.02
CA ALA A 4 36.19 -14.90 -14.09
C ALA A 4 37.22 -14.07 -14.90
N LEU A 5 38.10 -14.69 -15.69
CA LEU A 5 39.25 -14.01 -16.33
C LEU A 5 39.35 -14.19 -17.85
N VAL A 6 38.22 -14.36 -18.55
CA VAL A 6 38.20 -14.50 -20.03
C VAL A 6 37.41 -13.39 -20.74
N LEU A 7 36.70 -12.50 -20.05
CA LEU A 7 35.85 -11.48 -20.70
C LEU A 7 36.39 -10.04 -20.67
N LEU A 8 37.69 -9.83 -20.41
CA LEU A 8 38.28 -8.46 -20.36
C LEU A 8 39.52 -8.24 -21.22
N GLN A 9 39.75 -9.06 -22.24
CA GLN A 9 40.72 -8.72 -23.29
C GLN A 9 40.17 -9.15 -24.64
N GLN A 10 39.65 -8.19 -25.42
CA GLN A 10 39.96 -7.96 -26.84
C GLN A 10 39.30 -6.64 -27.27
N GLY A 11 40.09 -5.57 -27.26
CA GLY A 11 39.76 -4.31 -27.92
C GLY A 11 39.99 -4.39 -29.45
N PRO A 12 39.37 -3.50 -30.22
CA PRO A 12 39.16 -3.69 -31.66
C PRO A 12 40.43 -3.40 -32.48
N ARG A 13 40.67 -4.23 -33.50
CA ARG A 13 41.65 -3.97 -34.57
C ARG A 13 40.97 -3.24 -35.73
N ASN A 14 41.49 -2.06 -36.06
CA ASN A 14 41.24 -1.36 -37.32
C ASN A 14 41.94 -2.09 -38.48
N THR A 15 41.25 -2.26 -39.61
CA THR A 15 41.86 -2.42 -40.93
C THR A 15 41.01 -1.73 -42.00
N LEU A 16 41.69 -0.98 -42.86
CA LEU A 16 41.20 -0.17 -43.97
C LEU A 16 41.00 -1.00 -45.27
N ASN A 17 39.94 -0.65 -46.02
CA ASN A 17 39.76 -0.58 -47.50
C ASN A 17 39.81 -1.85 -48.41
N PRO A 18 39.34 -1.81 -49.69
CA PRO A 18 38.34 -0.95 -50.38
C PRO A 18 37.41 -1.71 -51.39
N GLY A 19 36.48 -0.99 -52.07
CA GLY A 19 35.80 -1.39 -53.34
C GLY A 19 34.27 -1.17 -53.30
N VAL A 20 33.69 -0.07 -53.80
CA VAL A 20 33.31 0.25 -55.21
C VAL A 20 32.40 -0.83 -55.84
N ASP A 21 31.08 -0.62 -55.93
CA ASP A 21 30.43 -0.02 -57.12
C ASP A 21 28.90 0.19 -56.99
N THR A 22 28.48 1.37 -57.47
CA THR A 22 27.21 1.93 -57.97
C THR A 22 25.86 1.19 -57.95
N ARG A 23 24.79 1.89 -57.50
CA ARG A 23 23.64 2.38 -58.34
C ARG A 23 22.62 3.20 -57.50
N ASP A 24 22.24 4.37 -58.02
CA ASP A 24 21.25 5.35 -57.48
C ASP A 24 19.78 5.08 -57.94
N PRO A 25 18.78 6.00 -57.77
CA PRO A 25 17.71 6.02 -56.75
C PRO A 25 16.29 6.02 -57.42
N PRO A 26 15.13 6.41 -56.78
CA PRO A 26 14.78 7.78 -56.28
C PRO A 26 14.12 7.80 -54.88
N SER A 27 14.47 8.75 -54.00
CA SER A 27 13.73 9.99 -53.66
C SER A 27 12.21 9.86 -53.44
N ASP A 28 11.77 9.95 -52.18
CA ASP A 28 10.85 11.01 -51.76
C ASP A 28 10.93 11.30 -50.25
N THR A 29 10.87 12.60 -49.98
CA THR A 29 10.99 13.40 -48.75
C THR A 29 9.96 13.03 -47.67
N ALA A 30 10.36 12.76 -46.42
CA ALA A 30 10.67 13.70 -45.33
C ALA A 30 9.43 14.24 -44.57
N ASP A 31 9.24 13.71 -43.36
CA ASP A 31 8.95 14.42 -42.09
C ASP A 31 8.88 13.31 -41.01
N GLY A 32 9.60 13.31 -39.88
CA GLY A 32 10.32 14.35 -39.18
C GLY A 32 10.03 14.23 -37.68
N SER A 33 10.59 13.23 -36.98
CA SER A 33 10.65 13.20 -35.51
C SER A 33 11.69 12.17 -35.03
N THR A 34 12.93 12.60 -34.91
CA THR A 34 14.00 11.83 -34.26
C THR A 34 13.96 12.09 -32.76
N ALA A 35 13.52 11.08 -32.00
CA ALA A 35 13.73 11.02 -30.56
C ALA A 35 15.22 10.71 -30.28
N ASP A 36 15.83 11.64 -29.55
CA ASP A 36 17.23 11.65 -29.16
C ASP A 36 17.52 10.55 -28.12
N ASN A 37 18.03 9.40 -28.57
CA ASN A 37 18.43 8.28 -27.72
C ASN A 37 19.87 8.49 -27.22
N SER A 38 20.05 9.45 -26.30
CA SER A 38 21.31 9.58 -25.57
C SER A 38 21.41 8.45 -24.53
N ASN A 39 22.28 7.46 -24.82
CA ASN A 39 22.73 6.45 -23.85
C ASN A 39 23.51 7.14 -22.72
N LYS A 40 22.82 7.59 -21.67
CA LYS A 40 23.47 8.01 -20.42
C LYS A 40 23.92 6.76 -19.66
N ALA A 41 25.22 6.49 -19.72
CA ALA A 41 25.89 5.51 -18.87
C ALA A 41 25.52 5.76 -17.40
N VAL A 42 25.21 4.68 -16.69
CA VAL A 42 24.93 4.70 -15.24
C VAL A 42 26.24 5.05 -14.53
N THR A 43 26.44 6.32 -14.21
CA THR A 43 27.49 6.76 -13.28
C THR A 43 27.09 6.35 -11.87
N LEU A 44 27.76 5.32 -11.34
CA LEU A 44 27.72 4.97 -9.91
C LEU A 44 28.14 6.18 -9.07
N PRO A 45 27.48 6.47 -7.93
CA PRO A 45 27.85 7.60 -7.09
C PRO A 45 29.28 7.47 -6.59
N GLY A 46 30.14 8.46 -6.85
CA GLY A 46 31.55 8.46 -6.42
C GLY A 46 31.76 8.26 -4.91
N ARG A 47 30.72 8.52 -4.08
CA ARG A 47 30.71 8.24 -2.64
C ARG A 47 30.78 6.75 -2.28
N LEU A 48 30.28 5.86 -3.13
CA LEU A 48 30.38 4.39 -2.95
C LEU A 48 31.82 3.92 -3.18
N LEU A 49 32.49 4.45 -4.21
CA LEU A 49 33.86 4.08 -4.53
C LEU A 49 34.86 4.63 -3.50
N SER A 50 34.65 5.84 -2.98
CA SER A 50 35.53 6.42 -1.96
C SER A 50 35.42 5.73 -0.60
N SER A 51 34.23 5.24 -0.24
CA SER A 51 34.00 4.46 0.99
C SER A 51 34.55 3.04 0.89
N MET A 52 34.56 2.43 -0.30
CA MET A 52 35.26 1.17 -0.56
C MET A 52 36.77 1.28 -0.33
N TRP A 53 37.42 2.34 -0.83
CA TRP A 53 38.88 2.51 -0.68
C TRP A 53 39.34 2.81 0.76
N ALA A 54 38.53 3.53 1.54
CA ALA A 54 38.84 3.82 2.94
C ALA A 54 38.76 2.58 3.84
N LEU A 55 37.88 1.62 3.50
CA LEU A 55 37.75 0.36 4.23
C LEU A 55 38.94 -0.59 3.96
N ILE A 56 39.40 -0.69 2.71
CA ILE A 56 40.44 -1.65 2.27
C ILE A 56 41.78 -1.56 3.05
N ARG A 57 42.05 -0.49 3.81
CA ARG A 57 43.32 -0.26 4.52
C ARG A 57 43.41 -0.78 5.97
N ARG A 58 42.44 -1.50 6.53
CA ARG A 58 42.53 -2.03 7.91
C ARG A 58 42.60 -3.57 7.95
N PRO A 59 43.69 -4.17 8.46
CA PRO A 59 43.84 -5.62 8.53
C PRO A 59 43.25 -6.15 9.86
N ALA A 60 41.95 -6.43 9.87
CA ALA A 60 41.34 -7.32 10.85
C ALA A 60 40.03 -7.91 10.30
N GLY A 61 39.92 -9.24 10.33
CA GLY A 61 38.64 -9.96 10.29
C GLY A 61 38.10 -10.42 8.92
N ALA A 62 38.83 -11.24 8.16
CA ALA A 62 38.43 -11.79 6.84
C ALA A 62 36.97 -12.31 6.74
N ILE A 63 36.42 -12.87 7.82
CA ILE A 63 35.03 -13.37 7.88
C ILE A 63 34.00 -12.22 7.95
N GLN A 64 34.36 -11.12 8.60
CA GLN A 64 33.56 -9.89 8.67
C GLN A 64 33.53 -9.17 7.31
N TRP A 65 34.61 -9.27 6.52
CA TRP A 65 34.68 -8.72 5.16
C TRP A 65 33.70 -9.40 4.20
N GLY A 66 33.58 -10.74 4.26
CA GLY A 66 32.62 -11.49 3.44
C GLY A 66 31.18 -11.01 3.65
N ARG A 67 30.73 -10.98 4.91
CA ARG A 67 29.38 -10.49 5.27
C ARG A 67 29.17 -9.03 4.94
N THR A 68 30.19 -8.19 5.11
CA THR A 68 30.10 -6.76 4.78
C THR A 68 29.96 -6.56 3.26
N LEU A 69 30.74 -7.29 2.46
CA LEU A 69 30.67 -7.24 1.00
C LEU A 69 29.34 -7.78 0.49
N GLU A 70 28.87 -8.91 1.01
CA GLU A 70 27.55 -9.48 0.70
C GLU A 70 26.43 -8.48 1.02
N ASN A 71 26.47 -7.85 2.19
CA ASN A 71 25.49 -6.83 2.57
C ASN A 71 25.55 -5.59 1.65
N MET A 72 26.74 -5.15 1.26
CA MET A 72 26.89 -4.03 0.32
C MET A 72 26.39 -4.40 -1.08
N LEU A 73 26.69 -5.60 -1.56
CA LEU A 73 26.19 -6.10 -2.85
C LEU A 73 24.67 -6.26 -2.83
N ALA A 74 24.10 -6.80 -1.75
CA ALA A 74 22.65 -6.92 -1.57
C ALA A 74 21.97 -5.55 -1.50
N ARG A 75 22.58 -4.55 -0.84
CA ARG A 75 22.08 -3.16 -0.84
C ARG A 75 22.17 -2.52 -2.22
N GLY A 76 23.28 -2.73 -2.93
CA GLY A 76 23.46 -2.24 -4.30
C GLY A 76 22.44 -2.85 -5.27
N ALA A 77 22.21 -4.16 -5.17
CA ALA A 77 21.21 -4.87 -5.95
C ALA A 77 19.79 -4.35 -5.65
N ARG A 78 19.44 -4.13 -4.38
CA ARG A 78 18.17 -3.51 -3.99
C ARG A 78 17.99 -2.10 -4.56
N ALA A 79 18.99 -1.23 -4.41
CA ALA A 79 18.93 0.12 -4.94
C ALA A 79 18.79 0.15 -6.48
N VAL A 80 19.46 -0.76 -7.19
CA VAL A 80 19.29 -0.90 -8.65
C VAL A 80 17.88 -1.42 -8.98
N HIS A 81 17.37 -2.39 -8.24
CA HIS A 81 16.03 -2.92 -8.43
C HIS A 81 14.94 -1.85 -8.17
N GLU A 82 15.09 -1.05 -7.11
CA GLU A 82 14.24 0.11 -6.82
C GLU A 82 14.29 1.13 -7.95
N ALA A 83 15.49 1.52 -8.41
CA ALA A 83 15.63 2.47 -9.52
C ALA A 83 15.05 1.96 -10.85
N LEU A 84 15.13 0.65 -11.10
CA LEU A 84 14.48 0.01 -12.25
C LEU A 84 12.96 -0.03 -12.08
N GLY A 85 12.48 -0.30 -10.86
CA GLY A 85 11.07 -0.21 -10.49
C GLY A 85 10.50 1.19 -10.73
N ASP A 86 11.20 2.23 -10.29
CA ASP A 86 10.85 3.64 -10.50
C ASP A 86 10.78 4.00 -11.98
N ARG A 87 11.73 3.50 -12.79
CA ARG A 87 11.72 3.73 -14.24
C ARG A 87 10.58 2.97 -14.92
N ALA A 88 10.31 1.73 -14.52
CA ALA A 88 9.18 0.97 -15.03
C ALA A 88 7.86 1.67 -14.68
N HIS A 89 7.74 2.15 -13.44
CA HIS A 89 6.59 2.91 -12.96
C HIS A 89 6.40 4.21 -13.75
N LYS A 90 7.46 5.00 -13.95
CA LYS A 90 7.46 6.21 -14.82
C LYS A 90 7.10 5.90 -16.27
N ALA A 91 7.44 4.71 -16.76
CA ALA A 91 7.05 4.23 -18.08
C ALA A 91 5.62 3.63 -18.12
N GLY A 92 4.85 3.72 -17.02
CA GLY A 92 3.49 3.20 -16.92
C GLY A 92 3.42 1.66 -16.85
N ARG A 93 4.49 1.00 -16.41
CA ARG A 93 4.63 -0.47 -16.33
C ARG A 93 4.76 -0.94 -14.88
N GLY A 94 4.29 -2.15 -14.61
CA GLY A 94 4.38 -2.79 -13.30
C GLY A 94 3.14 -2.57 -12.41
N PRO A 95 3.08 -3.26 -11.26
CA PRO A 95 1.93 -3.25 -10.37
C PRO A 95 1.61 -1.85 -9.83
N HIS A 96 2.64 -1.08 -9.45
CA HIS A 96 2.49 0.30 -8.98
C HIS A 96 1.79 1.19 -10.00
N ALA A 97 2.28 1.23 -11.25
CA ALA A 97 1.70 2.08 -12.28
C ALA A 97 0.26 1.72 -12.65
N VAL A 98 -0.12 0.43 -12.56
CA VAL A 98 -1.50 0.02 -12.80
C VAL A 98 -2.39 0.33 -11.59
N ALA A 99 -1.89 0.13 -10.37
CA ALA A 99 -2.59 0.53 -9.16
C ALA A 99 -2.87 2.03 -9.12
N ASP A 100 -1.90 2.86 -9.49
CA ASP A 100 -2.08 4.32 -9.51
C ASP A 100 -3.13 4.74 -10.55
N LYS A 101 -3.21 4.08 -11.72
CA LYS A 101 -4.32 4.29 -12.67
C LYS A 101 -5.69 3.91 -12.12
N ILE A 102 -5.77 2.83 -11.35
CA ILE A 102 -7.00 2.43 -10.65
C ILE A 102 -7.38 3.52 -9.65
N ILE A 103 -6.42 3.99 -8.84
CA ILE A 103 -6.62 5.07 -7.86
C ILE A 103 -7.10 6.35 -8.55
N ASP A 104 -6.43 6.77 -9.63
CA ASP A 104 -6.75 7.97 -10.40
C ASP A 104 -8.16 7.93 -10.99
N SER A 105 -8.65 6.74 -11.35
CA SER A 105 -10.01 6.55 -11.88
C SER A 105 -11.11 6.93 -10.87
N PHE A 106 -10.82 6.88 -9.56
CA PHE A 106 -11.75 7.32 -8.54
C PHE A 106 -11.69 8.83 -8.29
N GLY A 107 -10.60 9.51 -8.67
CA GLY A 107 -10.40 10.93 -8.38
C GLY A 107 -10.12 11.24 -6.91
N GLU A 108 -10.32 12.51 -6.53
CA GLU A 108 -9.97 13.04 -5.20
C GLU A 108 -11.17 13.62 -4.46
N GLY A 109 -11.05 13.73 -3.13
CA GLY A 109 -12.03 14.37 -2.26
C GLY A 109 -13.44 13.81 -2.42
N SER A 110 -14.43 14.69 -2.58
CA SER A 110 -15.84 14.31 -2.73
C SER A 110 -16.14 13.52 -4.01
N ILE A 111 -15.34 13.69 -5.07
CA ILE A 111 -15.49 12.92 -6.32
C ILE A 111 -15.20 11.44 -6.05
N ARG A 112 -14.17 11.15 -5.26
CA ARG A 112 -13.81 9.79 -4.85
C ARG A 112 -14.96 9.08 -4.13
N VAL A 113 -15.58 9.74 -3.16
CA VAL A 113 -16.69 9.17 -2.38
C VAL A 113 -17.87 8.84 -3.29
N ARG A 114 -18.21 9.73 -4.24
CA ARG A 114 -19.28 9.49 -5.21
C ARG A 114 -18.96 8.31 -6.14
N ASN A 115 -17.77 8.29 -6.74
CA ASN A 115 -17.34 7.22 -7.63
C ASN A 115 -17.33 5.85 -6.93
N LEU A 116 -16.91 5.81 -5.66
CA LEU A 116 -16.97 4.60 -4.83
C LEU A 116 -18.41 4.15 -4.59
N ALA A 117 -19.32 5.07 -4.28
CA ALA A 117 -20.74 4.76 -4.13
C ALA A 117 -21.34 4.20 -5.43
N THR A 118 -21.00 4.78 -6.59
CA THR A 118 -21.42 4.28 -7.91
C THR A 118 -20.92 2.87 -8.17
N VAL A 119 -19.63 2.60 -7.93
CA VAL A 119 -19.05 1.25 -8.09
C VAL A 119 -19.75 0.23 -7.18
N GLN A 120 -19.95 0.57 -5.90
CA GLN A 120 -20.60 -0.33 -4.94
C GLN A 120 -22.06 -0.60 -5.34
N ARG A 121 -22.81 0.42 -5.78
CA ARG A 121 -24.21 0.26 -6.25
C ARG A 121 -24.27 -0.65 -7.48
N GLN A 122 -23.43 -0.40 -8.48
CA GLN A 122 -23.40 -1.15 -9.73
C GLN A 122 -23.02 -2.62 -9.52
N LEU A 123 -22.13 -2.91 -8.56
CA LEU A 123 -21.80 -4.29 -8.19
C LEU A 123 -22.97 -5.00 -7.51
N LYS A 124 -23.69 -4.34 -6.60
CA LYS A 124 -24.91 -4.89 -5.98
C LYS A 124 -26.00 -5.19 -7.03
N LEU A 125 -26.22 -4.28 -7.97
CA LEU A 125 -27.18 -4.47 -9.07
C LEU A 125 -26.81 -5.65 -10.00
N GLN A 126 -25.52 -5.95 -10.16
CA GLN A 126 -25.08 -7.12 -10.92
C GLN A 126 -25.34 -8.44 -10.19
N GLU A 127 -25.31 -8.44 -8.85
CA GLU A 127 -25.68 -9.59 -8.02
C GLU A 127 -27.21 -9.80 -7.99
N GLU A 128 -27.99 -8.72 -8.02
CA GLU A 128 -29.44 -8.71 -7.84
C GLU A 128 -30.25 -8.82 -9.15
N ARG A 129 -29.72 -9.40 -10.24
CA ARG A 129 -30.44 -9.53 -11.53
C ARG A 129 -31.79 -10.26 -11.40
N HIS A 130 -32.85 -9.55 -11.04
CA HIS A 130 -34.29 -9.83 -11.21
C HIS A 130 -35.21 -8.67 -10.75
N THR A 131 -34.83 -7.39 -10.83
CA THR A 131 -35.83 -6.31 -10.79
C THR A 131 -35.51 -5.21 -11.81
N PRO A 132 -36.45 -4.88 -12.71
CA PRO A 132 -36.31 -3.73 -13.59
C PRO A 132 -36.86 -2.48 -12.89
N GLY A 133 -36.07 -1.42 -12.93
CA GLY A 133 -36.58 -0.05 -12.78
C GLY A 133 -35.97 0.70 -11.61
N GLU A 134 -35.10 1.64 -11.93
CA GLU A 134 -35.28 3.04 -11.53
C GLU A 134 -34.48 3.93 -12.49
N GLN A 135 -35.07 5.08 -12.84
CA GLN A 135 -34.59 6.02 -13.85
C GLN A 135 -33.26 6.66 -13.42
N ASP A 136 -32.27 6.64 -14.32
CA ASP A 136 -31.02 7.39 -14.22
C ASP A 136 -31.33 8.89 -14.24
N ASP A 137 -30.94 9.61 -13.18
CA ASP A 137 -30.76 11.06 -13.20
C ASP A 137 -29.49 11.37 -14.02
N ASP A 138 -29.64 12.18 -15.07
CA ASP A 138 -28.64 12.49 -16.11
C ASP A 138 -27.33 13.21 -15.63
N ASP A 139 -27.16 13.41 -14.33
CA ASP A 139 -26.02 14.12 -13.73
C ASP A 139 -25.02 13.22 -12.99
N GLU A 140 -25.14 11.88 -13.07
CA GLU A 140 -24.25 10.97 -12.34
C GLU A 140 -22.80 10.92 -12.88
N PRO A 141 -21.79 10.84 -11.98
CA PRO A 141 -20.39 10.80 -12.36
C PRO A 141 -20.03 9.52 -13.12
N LYS A 142 -19.42 9.73 -14.29
CA LYS A 142 -19.02 8.71 -15.27
C LYS A 142 -17.69 8.05 -14.91
N ILE A 143 -17.61 7.33 -13.79
CA ILE A 143 -16.51 6.36 -13.67
C ILE A 143 -16.71 5.29 -14.75
N ASP A 144 -15.73 5.15 -15.64
CA ASP A 144 -15.77 4.14 -16.69
C ASP A 144 -15.51 2.76 -16.07
N LEU A 145 -16.58 2.06 -15.71
CA LEU A 145 -16.51 0.73 -15.09
C LEU A 145 -15.82 -0.30 -16.00
N TRP A 146 -15.91 -0.13 -17.32
CA TRP A 146 -15.26 -1.03 -18.26
C TRP A 146 -13.74 -0.84 -18.22
N GLU A 147 -13.27 0.41 -18.29
CA GLU A 147 -11.84 0.69 -18.17
C GLU A 147 -11.31 0.33 -16.77
N LEU A 148 -12.07 0.59 -15.70
CA LEU A 148 -11.72 0.16 -14.34
C LEU A 148 -11.55 -1.36 -14.27
N ARG A 149 -12.51 -2.13 -14.80
CA ARG A 149 -12.44 -3.61 -14.83
C ARG A 149 -11.23 -4.11 -15.61
N LYS A 150 -10.91 -3.46 -16.73
CA LYS A 150 -9.73 -3.78 -17.55
C LYS A 150 -8.43 -3.49 -16.80
N GLN A 151 -8.34 -2.38 -16.06
CA GLN A 151 -7.18 -2.10 -15.21
C GLN A 151 -7.08 -3.10 -14.04
N CYS A 152 -8.18 -3.46 -13.38
CA CYS A 152 -8.20 -4.51 -12.36
C CYS A 152 -7.71 -5.86 -12.92
N SER A 153 -8.18 -6.26 -14.11
CA SER A 153 -7.76 -7.51 -14.76
C SER A 153 -6.27 -7.47 -15.12
N LYS A 154 -5.79 -6.34 -15.63
CA LYS A 154 -4.36 -6.11 -15.90
C LYS A 154 -3.53 -6.16 -14.61
N PHE A 155 -4.01 -5.57 -13.52
CA PHE A 155 -3.36 -5.57 -12.23
C PHE A 155 -3.22 -7.00 -11.67
N MET A 156 -4.29 -7.79 -11.73
CA MET A 156 -4.30 -9.16 -11.23
C MET A 156 -3.29 -10.08 -11.94
N ARG A 157 -2.88 -9.79 -13.17
CA ARG A 157 -1.79 -10.53 -13.83
C ARG A 157 -0.49 -10.49 -13.05
N TYR A 158 -0.19 -9.39 -12.36
CA TYR A 158 1.02 -9.25 -11.54
C TYR A 158 1.03 -10.13 -10.29
N THR A 159 -0.12 -10.70 -9.91
CA THR A 159 -0.25 -11.60 -8.75
C THR A 159 0.01 -13.07 -9.11
N LEU A 160 0.01 -13.40 -10.39
CA LEU A 160 0.13 -14.77 -10.87
C LEU A 160 1.53 -15.33 -10.66
N ARG A 161 1.62 -16.65 -10.45
CA ARG A 161 2.88 -17.37 -10.22
C ARG A 161 3.93 -17.21 -11.32
N GLU A 162 3.53 -16.88 -12.55
CA GLU A 162 4.45 -16.66 -13.67
C GLU A 162 5.30 -15.40 -13.49
N GLU A 163 4.90 -14.50 -12.58
CA GLU A 163 5.60 -13.26 -12.29
C GLU A 163 6.77 -13.46 -11.33
N ARG A 164 7.71 -12.51 -11.36
CA ARG A 164 8.85 -12.54 -10.44
C ARG A 164 8.36 -12.27 -9.02
N ALA A 165 8.96 -12.94 -8.02
CA ALA A 165 8.53 -12.82 -6.63
C ALA A 165 8.51 -11.37 -6.10
N GLY A 166 9.48 -10.54 -6.50
CA GLY A 166 9.48 -9.11 -6.16
C GLY A 166 8.29 -8.35 -6.76
N MET A 167 7.89 -8.66 -8.00
CA MET A 167 6.71 -8.07 -8.64
C MET A 167 5.41 -8.56 -8.01
N GLN A 168 5.32 -9.86 -7.67
CA GLN A 168 4.19 -10.41 -6.94
C GLN A 168 4.06 -9.75 -5.57
N CYS A 169 5.16 -9.60 -4.83
CA CYS A 169 5.15 -8.95 -3.52
C CYS A 169 4.62 -7.50 -3.61
N GLN A 170 5.13 -6.72 -4.57
CA GLN A 170 4.63 -5.37 -4.85
C GLN A 170 3.15 -5.38 -5.24
N ALA A 171 2.71 -6.36 -6.04
CA ALA A 171 1.31 -6.52 -6.40
C ALA A 171 0.43 -6.86 -5.20
N PHE A 172 0.89 -7.73 -4.29
CA PHE A 172 0.15 -8.06 -3.06
C PHE A 172 0.04 -6.86 -2.12
N GLN A 173 1.13 -6.12 -1.89
CA GLN A 173 1.11 -4.86 -1.13
C GLN A 173 0.09 -3.87 -1.71
N ARG A 174 0.13 -3.67 -3.03
CA ARG A 174 -0.82 -2.78 -3.72
C ARG A 174 -2.23 -3.32 -3.75
N LEU A 175 -2.44 -4.63 -3.76
CA LEU A 175 -3.76 -5.23 -3.65
C LEU A 175 -4.36 -4.91 -2.29
N VAL A 176 -3.61 -5.15 -1.20
CA VAL A 176 -4.03 -4.81 0.16
C VAL A 176 -4.37 -3.32 0.26
N GLN A 177 -3.51 -2.45 -0.29
CA GLN A 177 -3.79 -1.01 -0.35
C GLN A 177 -5.10 -0.71 -1.10
N LEU A 178 -5.27 -1.23 -2.31
CA LEU A 178 -6.44 -0.99 -3.15
C LEU A 178 -7.74 -1.47 -2.49
N THR A 179 -7.76 -2.69 -1.96
CA THR A 179 -8.97 -3.25 -1.34
C THR A 179 -9.37 -2.52 -0.06
N THR A 180 -8.39 -1.97 0.68
CA THR A 180 -8.65 -1.26 1.93
C THR A 180 -8.96 0.22 1.75
N GLN A 181 -8.39 0.87 0.72
CA GLN A 181 -8.66 2.26 0.40
C GLN A 181 -9.94 2.46 -0.42
N PHE A 182 -10.34 1.46 -1.21
CA PHE A 182 -11.50 1.53 -2.10
C PHE A 182 -12.49 0.41 -1.78
N PRO A 183 -13.36 0.59 -0.77
CA PRO A 183 -14.43 -0.35 -0.45
C PRO A 183 -15.25 -0.74 -1.69
N GLY A 184 -15.48 -2.04 -1.87
CA GLY A 184 -16.16 -2.59 -3.06
C GLY A 184 -15.23 -2.91 -4.25
N LEU A 185 -14.00 -2.39 -4.27
CA LEU A 185 -13.01 -2.75 -5.31
C LEU A 185 -12.63 -4.24 -5.26
N ARG A 186 -12.76 -4.88 -4.08
CA ARG A 186 -12.59 -6.33 -3.91
C ARG A 186 -13.41 -7.12 -4.93
N LEU A 187 -14.69 -6.81 -5.05
CA LEU A 187 -15.60 -7.49 -6.00
C LEU A 187 -15.14 -7.30 -7.45
N MET A 188 -14.70 -6.10 -7.82
CA MET A 188 -14.13 -5.84 -9.17
C MET A 188 -12.87 -6.67 -9.45
N LEU A 189 -11.97 -6.81 -8.46
CA LEU A 189 -10.77 -7.64 -8.59
C LEU A 189 -11.13 -9.12 -8.75
N LEU A 190 -12.17 -9.60 -8.04
CA LEU A 190 -12.68 -10.96 -8.17
C LEU A 190 -13.33 -11.27 -9.53
N LEU A 191 -13.83 -10.24 -10.23
CA LEU A 191 -14.37 -10.36 -11.60
C LEU A 191 -13.30 -10.48 -12.70
N SER A 192 -12.02 -10.38 -12.33
CA SER A 192 -10.87 -10.61 -13.20
C SER A 192 -10.94 -12.00 -13.83
N GLU A 193 -10.64 -12.09 -15.14
CA GLU A 193 -10.57 -13.35 -15.90
C GLU A 193 -9.68 -14.40 -15.22
N HIS A 194 -8.67 -13.97 -14.47
CA HIS A 194 -7.71 -14.82 -13.78
C HIS A 194 -8.27 -15.46 -12.51
N ILE A 195 -9.31 -14.87 -11.91
CA ILE A 195 -9.93 -15.33 -10.66
C ILE A 195 -11.32 -15.90 -10.90
N GLN A 196 -11.87 -15.84 -12.12
CA GLN A 196 -13.28 -16.14 -12.36
C GLN A 196 -13.76 -17.48 -11.76
N PRO A 197 -14.97 -17.50 -11.17
CA PRO A 197 -15.50 -18.68 -10.50
C PRO A 197 -15.78 -19.82 -11.48
N HIS A 198 -14.94 -20.86 -11.44
CA HIS A 198 -15.33 -22.20 -11.90
C HIS A 198 -16.22 -22.85 -10.84
N LYS A 199 -17.27 -23.55 -11.29
CA LYS A 199 -18.49 -23.94 -10.55
C LYS A 199 -18.33 -24.84 -9.30
N SER A 200 -17.13 -25.16 -8.79
CA SER A 200 -17.02 -26.15 -7.70
C SER A 200 -15.84 -26.06 -6.74
N THR A 201 -14.99 -25.04 -6.79
CA THR A 201 -13.82 -24.94 -5.90
C THR A 201 -13.92 -23.76 -4.95
N ASN A 202 -13.52 -23.97 -3.68
CA ASN A 202 -13.35 -22.91 -2.70
C ASN A 202 -12.47 -21.79 -3.29
N LEU A 203 -12.98 -20.55 -3.27
CA LEU A 203 -12.28 -19.38 -3.81
C LEU A 203 -10.89 -19.22 -3.18
N GLN A 204 -10.77 -19.47 -1.88
CA GLN A 204 -9.52 -19.35 -1.14
C GLN A 204 -8.46 -20.32 -1.64
N ASP A 205 -8.82 -21.60 -1.77
CA ASP A 205 -7.90 -22.63 -2.27
C ASP A 205 -7.47 -22.32 -3.70
N ARG A 206 -8.35 -21.73 -4.51
CA ARG A 206 -8.02 -21.31 -5.88
C ARG A 206 -7.03 -20.15 -5.89
N ILE A 207 -7.31 -19.08 -5.16
CA ILE A 207 -6.40 -17.92 -5.06
C ILE A 207 -5.04 -18.38 -4.56
N SER A 208 -5.02 -19.19 -3.50
CA SER A 208 -3.77 -19.70 -2.95
C SER A 208 -2.98 -20.50 -3.99
N LYS A 209 -3.62 -21.40 -4.76
CA LYS A 209 -2.96 -22.15 -5.84
C LYS A 209 -2.47 -21.27 -7.00
N LEU A 210 -3.21 -20.22 -7.35
CA LEU A 210 -2.83 -19.28 -8.43
C LEU A 210 -1.60 -18.45 -8.07
N TRP A 211 -1.46 -18.13 -6.79
CA TRP A 211 -0.39 -17.29 -6.26
C TRP A 211 0.80 -18.10 -5.74
N ASP A 212 0.65 -19.43 -5.64
CA ASP A 212 1.71 -20.28 -5.15
C ASP A 212 2.89 -20.33 -6.10
N ARG A 213 4.10 -20.31 -5.54
CA ARG A 213 5.32 -20.35 -6.33
C ARG A 213 5.66 -21.78 -6.66
N ASP A 214 5.93 -22.03 -7.94
CA ASP A 214 6.48 -23.31 -8.34
C ASP A 214 7.93 -23.45 -7.85
N ARG A 215 8.36 -24.69 -7.60
CA ARG A 215 9.72 -25.04 -7.14
C ARG A 215 10.80 -24.64 -8.15
N SER A 216 10.41 -24.27 -9.36
CA SER A 216 11.28 -23.81 -10.45
C SER A 216 11.79 -22.38 -10.28
N HIS A 217 11.21 -21.58 -9.37
CA HIS A 217 11.70 -20.23 -9.10
C HIS A 217 12.89 -20.23 -8.13
N PRO A 218 13.80 -19.23 -8.23
CA PRO A 218 14.90 -19.09 -7.29
C PRO A 218 14.40 -18.98 -5.85
N ILE A 219 15.06 -19.70 -4.94
CA ILE A 219 14.81 -19.59 -3.50
C ILE A 219 15.09 -18.15 -3.08
N LEU A 220 14.12 -17.49 -2.46
CA LEU A 220 14.31 -16.16 -1.90
C LEU A 220 15.20 -16.23 -0.66
N PRO A 221 15.95 -15.16 -0.35
CA PRO A 221 16.51 -14.98 0.98
C PRO A 221 15.43 -15.17 2.07
N PRO A 222 15.78 -15.69 3.26
CA PRO A 222 14.80 -15.96 4.31
C PRO A 222 13.92 -14.76 4.67
N ASP A 223 14.53 -13.57 4.71
CA ASP A 223 13.82 -12.32 5.02
C ASP A 223 12.78 -11.99 3.93
N ASP A 224 13.19 -12.02 2.65
CA ASP A 224 12.31 -11.76 1.50
C ASP A 224 11.19 -12.80 1.37
N GLU A 225 11.47 -14.06 1.69
CA GLU A 225 10.46 -15.13 1.71
C GLU A 225 9.42 -14.90 2.80
N SER A 226 9.83 -14.44 3.99
CA SER A 226 8.92 -14.13 5.09
C SER A 226 8.00 -12.96 4.75
N GLU A 227 8.55 -11.91 4.14
CA GLU A 227 7.80 -10.75 3.67
C GLU A 227 6.82 -11.14 2.56
N TRP A 228 7.27 -11.92 1.56
CA TRP A 228 6.42 -12.39 0.48
C TRP A 228 5.23 -13.23 0.99
N ARG A 229 5.47 -14.15 1.94
CA ARG A 229 4.41 -14.98 2.55
C ARG A 229 3.41 -14.16 3.34
N PHE A 230 3.88 -13.13 4.04
CA PHE A 230 3.00 -12.22 4.76
C PHE A 230 2.08 -11.46 3.80
N TRP A 231 2.65 -10.78 2.80
CA TRP A 231 1.85 -9.98 1.88
C TRP A 231 0.91 -10.82 1.03
N ARG A 232 1.33 -12.04 0.62
CA ARG A 232 0.44 -13.01 -0.01
C ARG A 232 -0.74 -13.35 0.89
N SER A 233 -0.48 -13.81 2.12
CA SER A 233 -1.54 -14.17 3.08
C SER A 233 -2.47 -12.98 3.38
N PHE A 234 -1.93 -11.77 3.44
CA PHE A 234 -2.71 -10.55 3.65
C PHE A 234 -3.59 -10.21 2.44
N ALA A 235 -3.04 -10.26 1.24
CA ALA A 235 -3.80 -10.09 0.01
C ALA A 235 -4.90 -11.15 -0.14
N GLU A 236 -4.61 -12.39 0.29
CA GLU A 236 -5.56 -13.50 0.26
C GLU A 236 -6.76 -13.17 1.16
N ILE A 237 -6.52 -12.79 2.42
CA ILE A 237 -7.55 -12.40 3.37
C ILE A 237 -8.34 -11.17 2.89
N CYS A 238 -7.70 -10.23 2.19
CA CYS A 238 -8.39 -9.07 1.60
C CYS A 238 -9.39 -9.46 0.50
N LEU A 239 -9.16 -10.56 -0.20
CA LEU A 239 -10.06 -11.07 -1.24
C LEU A 239 -11.09 -12.09 -0.70
N SER A 240 -10.82 -12.75 0.42
CA SER A 240 -11.73 -13.69 1.06
C SER A 240 -13.02 -13.03 1.53
N GLU A 241 -14.09 -13.80 1.57
CA GLU A 241 -15.29 -13.42 2.32
C GLU A 241 -15.02 -13.63 3.82
N SER A 242 -15.23 -12.59 4.62
CA SER A 242 -15.02 -12.57 6.07
C SER A 242 -16.05 -11.68 6.75
N SER A 243 -16.12 -11.74 8.08
CA SER A 243 -16.92 -10.77 8.86
C SER A 243 -16.53 -9.33 8.51
N ILE A 244 -15.24 -9.05 8.33
CA ILE A 244 -14.73 -7.72 7.96
C ILE A 244 -15.25 -7.32 6.57
N SER A 245 -15.12 -8.18 5.55
CA SER A 245 -15.59 -7.84 4.20
C SER A 245 -17.11 -7.63 4.18
N LEU A 246 -17.87 -8.42 4.94
CA LEU A 246 -19.33 -8.25 5.07
C LEU A 246 -19.72 -6.91 5.69
N VAL A 247 -19.02 -6.47 6.74
CA VAL A 247 -19.24 -5.15 7.37
C VAL A 247 -19.03 -4.03 6.34
N ILE A 248 -17.92 -4.10 5.61
CA ILE A 248 -17.52 -3.08 4.62
C ILE A 248 -18.47 -3.06 3.42
N GLU A 249 -18.91 -4.21 2.92
CA GLU A 249 -19.67 -4.29 1.67
C GLU A 249 -21.17 -4.06 1.85
N ARG A 250 -21.72 -4.39 3.03
CA ARG A 250 -23.14 -4.15 3.34
C ARG A 250 -23.43 -2.66 3.49
N CYS A 251 -22.55 -1.93 4.16
CA CYS A 251 -22.73 -0.51 4.41
C CYS A 251 -22.38 0.33 3.17
N PRO A 252 -23.21 1.29 2.73
CA PRO A 252 -22.80 2.26 1.72
C PRO A 252 -21.64 3.13 2.21
N ILE A 253 -20.69 3.48 1.35
CA ILE A 253 -19.53 4.30 1.75
C ILE A 253 -19.93 5.66 2.37
N THR A 254 -21.04 6.25 1.93
CA THR A 254 -21.60 7.50 2.50
C THR A 254 -22.08 7.35 3.94
N GLN A 255 -22.22 6.10 4.41
CA GLN A 255 -22.64 5.74 5.76
C GLN A 255 -21.49 5.23 6.62
N PHE A 256 -20.27 5.08 6.10
CA PHE A 256 -19.11 4.61 6.87
C PHE A 256 -18.79 5.51 8.08
N ALA A 257 -19.03 6.80 7.90
CA ALA A 257 -18.90 7.82 8.92
C ALA A 257 -20.07 7.82 9.93
N GLN A 258 -21.22 7.21 9.59
CA GLN A 258 -22.42 7.25 10.41
C GLN A 258 -22.30 6.38 11.65
N CYS A 259 -22.21 7.02 12.81
CA CYS A 259 -22.20 6.35 14.10
C CYS A 259 -23.64 6.14 14.63
N LYS A 260 -24.52 5.52 13.85
CA LYS A 260 -25.93 5.26 14.26
C LYS A 260 -26.08 3.99 15.09
N GLY A 261 -25.32 3.86 16.17
CA GLY A 261 -25.37 2.72 17.10
C GLY A 261 -25.13 1.33 16.47
N PRO A 262 -24.87 0.29 17.27
CA PRO A 262 -24.94 -1.08 16.77
C PRO A 262 -26.37 -1.43 16.35
N PRO A 263 -26.59 -2.20 15.28
CA PRO A 263 -25.60 -2.91 14.46
C PRO A 263 -25.24 -2.18 13.14
N ASN A 264 -25.24 -0.84 13.12
CA ASN A 264 -25.06 -0.06 11.88
C ASN A 264 -23.84 0.88 11.91
N CYS A 265 -22.94 0.72 12.88
CA CYS A 265 -21.74 1.54 13.01
C CYS A 265 -20.53 0.75 12.53
N VAL A 266 -20.10 1.00 11.29
CA VAL A 266 -18.93 0.33 10.65
C VAL A 266 -17.69 0.41 11.54
N ILE A 267 -17.41 1.58 12.13
CA ILE A 267 -16.25 1.77 13.01
C ILE A 267 -16.38 0.92 14.28
N GLY A 268 -17.58 0.85 14.86
CA GLY A 268 -17.85 0.03 16.03
C GLY A 268 -17.67 -1.45 15.71
N GLU A 269 -18.21 -1.93 14.60
CA GLU A 269 -18.08 -3.32 14.16
C GLU A 269 -16.63 -3.69 13.82
N LEU A 270 -15.89 -2.83 13.11
CA LEU A 270 -14.46 -3.04 12.85
C LEU A 270 -13.64 -3.03 14.14
N SER A 271 -14.00 -2.18 15.12
CA SER A 271 -13.36 -2.14 16.44
C SER A 271 -13.63 -3.40 17.24
N ILE A 272 -14.84 -3.97 17.14
CA ILE A 272 -15.20 -5.27 17.71
C ILE A 272 -14.43 -6.39 17.00
N CYS A 273 -14.39 -6.43 15.67
CA CYS A 273 -13.59 -7.42 14.93
C CYS A 273 -12.10 -7.34 15.30
N TYR A 274 -11.59 -6.14 15.52
CA TYR A 274 -10.23 -5.90 15.98
C TYR A 274 -10.00 -6.38 17.42
N SER A 275 -10.97 -6.21 18.32
CA SER A 275 -10.81 -6.44 19.77
C SER A 275 -11.27 -7.81 20.27
N SER A 276 -12.29 -8.41 19.64
CA SER A 276 -13.06 -9.56 20.14
C SER A 276 -12.61 -10.90 19.59
N CYS A 277 -11.60 -10.94 18.74
CA CYS A 277 -11.16 -12.19 18.15
C CYS A 277 -10.04 -12.81 19.00
N GLU A 278 -10.43 -13.67 19.95
CA GLU A 278 -9.52 -14.66 20.58
C GLU A 278 -8.85 -15.58 19.54
N ASN A 279 -9.37 -15.58 18.29
CA ASN A 279 -8.84 -16.29 17.12
C ASN A 279 -8.44 -15.34 15.95
N ALA A 280 -8.29 -14.03 16.17
CA ALA A 280 -7.89 -13.13 15.07
C ALA A 280 -6.44 -13.44 14.72
N THR A 281 -6.21 -13.79 13.47
CA THR A 281 -4.86 -13.73 12.93
C THR A 281 -4.39 -12.27 12.95
N GLU A 282 -3.09 -12.05 13.15
CA GLU A 282 -2.47 -10.72 13.11
C GLU A 282 -2.87 -9.94 11.84
N ILE A 283 -3.10 -10.68 10.74
CA ILE A 283 -3.53 -10.17 9.44
C ILE A 283 -4.96 -9.61 9.48
N SER A 284 -5.91 -10.28 10.16
CA SER A 284 -7.27 -9.75 10.29
C SER A 284 -7.30 -8.45 11.10
N SER A 285 -6.48 -8.36 12.15
CA SER A 285 -6.30 -7.12 12.91
C SER A 285 -5.69 -6.01 12.05
N ALA A 286 -4.66 -6.33 11.24
CA ALA A 286 -4.07 -5.39 10.28
C ALA A 286 -5.10 -4.92 9.23
N LEU A 287 -5.96 -5.82 8.77
CA LEU A 287 -7.04 -5.49 7.83
C LEU A 287 -8.03 -4.48 8.43
N CYS A 288 -8.48 -4.71 9.67
CA CYS A 288 -9.31 -3.75 10.40
C CYS A 288 -8.62 -2.38 10.50
N ILE A 289 -7.34 -2.35 10.86
CA ILE A 289 -6.54 -1.12 11.00
C ILE A 289 -6.52 -0.34 9.68
N ARG A 290 -6.29 -1.01 8.54
CA ARG A 290 -6.29 -0.33 7.24
C ARG A 290 -7.67 0.22 6.86
N TYR A 291 -8.75 -0.52 7.08
CA TYR A 291 -10.11 -0.01 6.83
C TYR A 291 -10.45 1.17 7.73
N LEU A 292 -10.11 1.10 9.02
CA LEU A 292 -10.28 2.20 9.96
C LEU A 292 -9.47 3.42 9.51
N GLY A 293 -8.22 3.21 9.06
CA GLY A 293 -7.36 4.23 8.47
C GLY A 293 -8.04 4.93 7.29
N GLN A 294 -8.69 4.17 6.42
CA GLN A 294 -9.43 4.74 5.29
C GLN A 294 -10.66 5.52 5.74
N ILE A 295 -11.45 4.99 6.69
CA ILE A 295 -12.67 5.66 7.18
C ILE A 295 -12.33 7.02 7.80
N VAL A 296 -11.23 7.13 8.56
CA VAL A 296 -10.81 8.41 9.14
C VAL A 296 -10.30 9.41 8.09
N THR A 297 -10.10 9.00 6.84
CA THR A 297 -9.79 9.95 5.74
C THR A 297 -11.02 10.55 5.09
N LEU A 298 -12.22 9.99 5.34
CA LEU A 298 -13.46 10.51 4.79
C LEU A 298 -13.79 11.84 5.47
N VAL A 299 -14.01 12.89 4.66
CA VAL A 299 -14.35 14.23 5.17
C VAL A 299 -15.63 14.19 6.00
N GLU A 300 -16.56 13.33 5.60
CA GLU A 300 -17.84 13.08 6.24
C GLU A 300 -17.68 12.54 7.66
N PHE A 301 -16.61 11.79 7.95
CA PHE A 301 -16.35 11.26 9.29
C PHE A 301 -16.12 12.40 10.29
N TRP A 302 -15.18 13.29 9.99
CA TRP A 302 -14.89 14.41 10.87
C TRP A 302 -15.97 15.50 10.84
N ALA A 303 -16.69 15.65 9.72
CA ALA A 303 -17.87 16.52 9.69
C ALA A 303 -18.95 16.05 10.67
N GLN A 304 -19.16 14.74 10.82
CA GLN A 304 -20.09 14.20 11.81
C GLN A 304 -19.59 14.35 13.25
N VAL A 305 -18.28 14.17 13.47
CA VAL A 305 -17.65 14.47 14.77
C VAL A 305 -17.87 15.94 15.17
N LYS A 306 -17.84 16.87 14.20
CA LYS A 306 -18.05 18.31 14.40
C LYS A 306 -19.52 18.70 14.59
N ALA A 307 -20.43 18.09 13.85
CA ALA A 307 -21.86 18.44 13.83
C ALA A 307 -22.67 17.87 15.02
N ALA A 308 -22.05 17.02 15.85
CA ALA A 308 -22.68 16.49 17.05
C ALA A 308 -22.75 17.57 18.15
N ASP A 309 -23.73 18.48 18.05
CA ASP A 309 -24.07 19.48 19.08
C ASP A 309 -24.63 18.85 20.37
N SER A 310 -24.93 17.55 20.32
CA SER A 310 -25.23 16.71 21.48
C SER A 310 -24.05 15.77 21.72
N PRO A 311 -23.60 15.57 22.98
CA PRO A 311 -22.65 14.52 23.35
C PRO A 311 -23.30 13.12 23.22
N SER A 312 -24.11 12.87 22.19
CA SER A 312 -24.42 11.50 21.79
C SER A 312 -23.10 10.88 21.36
N ASP A 313 -22.53 10.20 22.34
CA ASP A 313 -21.20 9.66 22.52
C ASP A 313 -20.55 9.00 21.30
N CYS A 314 -21.27 8.64 20.26
CA CYS A 314 -20.86 7.59 19.33
C CYS A 314 -19.63 7.94 18.46
N ALA A 315 -19.49 9.16 17.94
CA ALA A 315 -18.36 9.53 17.08
C ALA A 315 -17.08 9.78 17.89
N TRP A 316 -17.18 10.48 19.01
CA TRP A 316 -16.06 10.66 19.94
C TRP A 316 -15.71 9.38 20.70
N THR A 317 -16.68 8.53 21.02
CA THR A 317 -16.46 7.17 21.54
C THR A 317 -15.77 6.30 20.50
N SER A 318 -16.13 6.44 19.22
CA SER A 318 -15.42 5.76 18.13
C SER A 318 -13.96 6.24 18.04
N ALA A 319 -13.72 7.56 18.09
CA ALA A 319 -12.36 8.11 18.14
C ALA A 319 -11.58 7.66 19.39
N GLN A 320 -12.24 7.59 20.55
CA GLN A 320 -11.68 7.06 21.79
C GLN A 320 -11.33 5.57 21.65
N ASN A 321 -12.24 4.74 21.15
CA ASN A 321 -12.04 3.31 20.95
C ASN A 321 -10.89 3.05 19.98
N LEU A 322 -10.80 3.85 18.91
CA LEU A 322 -9.66 3.84 17.99
C LEU A 322 -8.35 4.14 18.71
N CYS A 323 -8.30 5.20 19.51
CA CYS A 323 -7.10 5.55 20.28
C CYS A 323 -6.74 4.49 21.33
N VAL A 324 -7.72 3.87 21.99
CA VAL A 324 -7.51 2.80 22.96
C VAL A 324 -6.99 1.53 22.27
N GLY A 325 -7.60 1.13 21.16
CA GLY A 325 -7.16 0.00 20.36
C GLY A 325 -5.73 0.18 19.84
N MET A 326 -5.45 1.38 19.32
CA MET A 326 -4.13 1.78 18.83
C MET A 326 -3.07 1.81 19.95
N LYS A 327 -3.42 2.31 21.14
CA LYS A 327 -2.55 2.26 22.33
C LYS A 327 -2.13 0.82 22.62
N LYS A 328 -3.09 -0.11 22.66
CA LYS A 328 -2.81 -1.53 22.94
C LYS A 328 -1.84 -2.11 21.90
N THR A 329 -2.08 -1.87 20.60
CA THR A 329 -1.17 -2.34 19.53
C THR A 329 0.23 -1.76 19.69
N LEU A 330 0.34 -0.44 19.93
CA LEU A 330 1.64 0.21 20.08
C LEU A 330 2.43 -0.37 21.26
N GLN A 331 1.76 -0.71 22.36
CA GLN A 331 2.38 -1.35 23.51
C GLN A 331 2.83 -2.78 23.17
N ASP A 332 2.01 -3.55 22.45
CA ASP A 332 2.34 -4.90 22.00
C ASP A 332 3.47 -4.93 20.94
N LEU A 333 3.62 -3.84 20.18
CA LEU A 333 4.66 -3.63 19.17
C LEU A 333 5.99 -3.14 19.74
N GLN A 334 6.03 -2.72 21.01
CA GLN A 334 7.29 -2.29 21.62
C GLN A 334 8.32 -3.41 21.46
N PRO A 335 9.51 -3.13 20.92
CA PRO A 335 10.50 -4.16 20.66
C PRO A 335 10.96 -4.79 21.98
N GLY A 336 10.36 -5.94 22.32
CA GLY A 336 11.01 -6.99 23.09
C GLY A 336 11.88 -7.82 22.14
N ASP A 337 12.90 -8.49 22.68
CA ASP A 337 14.00 -9.18 21.97
C ASP A 337 13.61 -10.25 20.91
N SER A 338 12.34 -10.39 20.53
CA SER A 338 11.84 -11.55 19.78
C SER A 338 10.70 -11.32 18.79
N ARG A 339 10.49 -10.11 18.24
CA ARG A 339 9.53 -9.95 17.11
C ARG A 339 10.21 -9.63 15.78
N PRO A 340 10.70 -10.66 15.05
CA PRO A 340 11.07 -10.57 13.65
C PRO A 340 9.89 -10.88 12.70
N LEU A 341 8.63 -10.87 13.18
CA LEU A 341 7.49 -11.19 12.32
C LEU A 341 7.15 -10.00 11.40
N PRO A 342 6.83 -10.27 10.13
CA PRO A 342 6.33 -9.24 9.22
C PRO A 342 5.01 -8.69 9.75
N PHE A 343 4.99 -7.39 10.02
CA PHE A 343 3.86 -6.64 10.55
C PHE A 343 3.53 -5.48 9.61
N ASP A 344 2.26 -5.10 9.53
CA ASP A 344 1.80 -3.99 8.69
C ASP A 344 2.06 -2.62 9.34
N TYR A 345 3.34 -2.26 9.45
CA TYR A 345 3.77 -0.98 9.97
C TYR A 345 3.23 0.19 9.15
N GLU A 346 3.11 0.04 7.83
CA GLU A 346 2.59 1.07 6.95
C GLU A 346 1.11 1.38 7.22
N GLY A 347 0.25 0.35 7.33
CA GLY A 347 -1.16 0.54 7.64
C GLY A 347 -1.36 1.21 9.00
N PHE A 348 -0.54 0.84 9.98
CA PHE A 348 -0.56 1.45 11.30
C PHE A 348 -0.10 2.91 11.29
N ASP A 349 1.02 3.19 10.63
CA ASP A 349 1.58 4.54 10.49
C ASP A 349 0.59 5.44 9.73
N PHE A 350 -0.09 4.89 8.72
CA PHE A 350 -1.15 5.60 8.01
C PHE A 350 -2.30 5.98 8.94
N LEU A 351 -2.92 5.03 9.64
CA LEU A 351 -4.03 5.31 10.58
C LEU A 351 -3.62 6.33 11.64
N ALA A 352 -2.48 6.10 12.30
CA ALA A 352 -1.95 6.96 13.35
C ALA A 352 -1.71 8.39 12.85
N SER A 353 -1.09 8.53 11.68
CA SER A 353 -0.84 9.83 11.06
C SER A 353 -2.14 10.59 10.79
N ARG A 354 -3.21 9.91 10.34
CA ARG A 354 -4.51 10.51 10.02
C ARG A 354 -5.25 10.96 11.27
N ILE A 355 -5.20 10.17 12.34
CA ILE A 355 -5.73 10.58 13.65
C ILE A 355 -5.03 11.86 14.12
N LEU A 356 -3.69 11.93 14.00
CA LEU A 356 -2.94 13.12 14.42
C LEU A 356 -3.29 14.38 13.61
N ASP A 357 -3.50 14.26 12.29
CA ASP A 357 -3.91 15.40 11.46
C ASP A 357 -5.20 16.04 11.99
N GLU A 358 -6.20 15.22 12.34
CA GLU A 358 -7.43 15.80 12.88
C GLU A 358 -7.23 16.35 14.29
N VAL A 359 -6.49 15.67 15.18
CA VAL A 359 -6.20 16.22 16.52
C VAL A 359 -5.54 17.59 16.38
N ILE A 360 -4.56 17.74 15.50
CA ILE A 360 -3.94 19.05 15.21
C ILE A 360 -4.99 20.05 14.74
N GLY A 361 -5.85 19.66 13.80
CA GLY A 361 -6.93 20.51 13.28
C GLY A 361 -7.90 20.98 14.37
N VAL A 362 -8.34 20.10 15.27
CA VAL A 362 -9.22 20.42 16.41
C VAL A 362 -8.54 21.42 17.35
N LEU A 363 -7.27 21.19 17.67
CA LEU A 363 -6.49 22.07 18.55
C LEU A 363 -6.30 23.46 17.95
N GLN A 364 -5.99 23.54 16.65
CA GLN A 364 -5.82 24.81 15.93
C GLN A 364 -7.12 25.64 15.88
N ARG A 365 -8.28 24.99 15.77
CA ARG A 365 -9.59 25.66 15.80
C ARG A 365 -9.97 26.18 17.19
N LYS A 366 -9.17 25.89 18.23
CA LYS A 366 -9.46 26.20 19.64
C LYS A 366 -10.80 25.61 20.13
N GLU A 367 -11.27 24.56 19.44
CA GLU A 367 -12.41 23.72 19.86
C GLU A 367 -12.03 22.84 21.08
N ALA A 368 -10.75 22.86 21.47
CA ALA A 368 -10.18 22.09 22.59
C ALA A 368 -10.69 22.49 23.98
N ASN A 369 -11.44 23.59 24.11
CA ASN A 369 -11.90 24.09 25.40
C ASN A 369 -12.98 23.22 26.06
N SER A 370 -13.61 22.31 25.31
CA SER A 370 -14.40 21.22 25.90
C SER A 370 -13.50 20.02 26.13
N ALA A 371 -13.26 19.66 27.40
CA ALA A 371 -12.52 18.47 27.80
C ALA A 371 -13.29 17.18 27.40
N GLY A 372 -13.41 16.92 26.10
CA GLY A 372 -14.13 15.78 25.56
C GLY A 372 -13.45 14.46 25.89
N HIS A 373 -14.23 13.37 25.94
CA HIS A 373 -13.77 12.02 26.28
C HIS A 373 -12.62 11.48 25.39
N TRP A 374 -12.41 12.08 24.22
CA TRP A 374 -11.31 11.77 23.29
C TRP A 374 -9.94 12.30 23.73
N TYR A 375 -9.91 13.34 24.59
CA TYR A 375 -8.70 14.07 24.95
C TYR A 375 -7.64 13.19 25.62
N ALA A 376 -8.03 12.47 26.67
CA ALA A 376 -7.11 11.65 27.45
C ALA A 376 -6.52 10.47 26.65
N PRO A 377 -7.33 9.69 25.89
CA PRO A 377 -6.81 8.68 24.97
C PRO A 377 -5.82 9.24 23.93
N CYS A 378 -6.16 10.36 23.27
CA CYS A 378 -5.30 10.97 22.26
C CYS A 378 -3.96 11.43 22.85
N LYS A 379 -3.98 12.01 24.06
CA LYS A 379 -2.75 12.44 24.74
C LYS A 379 -1.80 11.27 25.02
N ILE A 380 -2.33 10.09 25.36
CA ILE A 380 -1.54 8.87 25.56
C ILE A 380 -0.96 8.39 24.23
N VAL A 381 -1.78 8.35 23.17
CA VAL A 381 -1.32 7.97 21.83
C VAL A 381 -0.19 8.88 21.34
N VAL A 382 -0.33 10.20 21.45
CA VAL A 382 0.71 11.17 21.08
C VAL A 382 2.00 10.92 21.86
N ARG A 383 1.92 10.57 23.14
CA ARG A 383 3.11 10.22 23.94
C ARG A 383 3.80 8.97 23.44
N LEU A 384 3.06 7.89 23.18
CA LEU A 384 3.61 6.63 22.65
C LEU A 384 4.25 6.82 21.27
N LEU A 385 3.63 7.59 20.39
CA LEU A 385 4.17 7.88 19.06
C LEU A 385 5.46 8.72 19.09
N ARG A 386 5.81 9.33 20.23
CA ARG A 386 7.09 10.04 20.42
C ARG A 386 8.21 9.14 20.92
N ASP A 387 7.95 7.87 21.21
CA ASP A 387 9.01 6.94 21.57
C ASP A 387 9.99 6.74 20.40
N GLU A 388 11.27 6.53 20.69
CA GLU A 388 12.32 6.44 19.65
C GLU A 388 12.12 5.27 18.68
N TRP A 389 11.51 4.16 19.11
CA TRP A 389 11.25 3.04 18.21
C TRP A 389 10.24 3.42 17.09
N CYS A 390 9.27 4.30 17.38
CA CYS A 390 8.31 4.79 16.39
C CYS A 390 9.00 5.54 15.24
N LYS A 391 10.18 6.15 15.47
CA LYS A 391 10.95 6.79 14.41
C LYS A 391 11.36 5.80 13.30
N THR A 392 11.62 4.56 13.66
CA THR A 392 12.01 3.50 12.73
C THR A 392 10.80 2.86 12.06
N TYR A 393 9.76 2.58 12.85
CA TYR A 393 8.64 1.75 12.41
C TYR A 393 7.41 2.53 11.96
N LEU A 394 7.19 3.74 12.49
CA LEU A 394 6.03 4.60 12.24
C LEU A 394 6.49 6.05 11.94
N PRO A 395 7.35 6.24 10.93
CA PRO A 395 8.07 7.50 10.74
C PRO A 395 7.15 8.70 10.50
N ASN A 396 6.03 8.53 9.79
CA ASN A 396 5.13 9.65 9.50
C ASN A 396 4.40 10.10 10.76
N SER A 397 3.92 9.16 11.55
CA SER A 397 3.23 9.39 12.82
C SER A 397 4.18 9.96 13.86
N TYR A 398 5.41 9.45 13.94
CA TYR A 398 6.45 10.02 14.79
C TYR A 398 6.68 11.49 14.43
N LEU A 399 6.96 11.81 13.17
CA LEU A 399 7.19 13.19 12.74
C LEU A 399 5.99 14.09 13.05
N ARG A 400 4.77 13.62 12.80
CA ARG A 400 3.55 14.37 13.11
C ARG A 400 3.33 14.55 14.60
N ALA A 401 3.68 13.58 15.45
CA ALA A 401 3.54 13.70 16.89
C ALA A 401 4.43 14.81 17.49
N TYR A 402 5.49 15.21 16.78
CA TYR A 402 6.34 16.37 17.10
C TYR A 402 5.89 17.69 16.46
N ASN A 403 4.71 17.76 15.87
CA ASN A 403 4.13 19.02 15.44
C ASN A 403 4.04 20.01 16.62
N GLU A 404 4.38 21.28 16.39
CA GLU A 404 4.42 22.32 17.43
C GLU A 404 3.10 22.45 18.18
N VAL A 405 1.96 22.36 17.48
CA VAL A 405 0.63 22.39 18.10
C VAL A 405 0.47 21.26 19.13
N LEU A 406 0.95 20.06 18.82
CA LEU A 406 0.91 18.93 19.74
C LEU A 406 1.94 19.04 20.86
N LYS A 407 3.09 19.68 20.63
CA LYS A 407 4.10 19.93 21.67
C LYS A 407 3.52 20.84 22.74
N ASP A 408 3.03 22.01 22.34
CA ASP A 408 2.44 23.01 23.23
C ASP A 408 1.25 22.43 24.00
N TRP A 409 0.38 21.69 23.28
CA TRP A 409 -0.78 21.00 23.87
C TRP A 409 -0.38 20.04 24.99
N THR A 410 0.64 19.21 24.77
CA THR A 410 1.10 18.24 25.79
C THR A 410 1.84 18.87 26.98
N LEU A 411 2.39 20.08 26.82
CA LEU A 411 3.15 20.79 27.85
C LEU A 411 2.26 21.62 28.78
N HIS A 412 1.24 22.29 28.25
CA HIS A 412 0.44 23.27 29.01
C HIS A 412 -0.71 22.68 29.84
N HIS A 413 -1.00 21.39 29.69
CA HIS A 413 -2.13 20.72 30.35
C HIS A 413 -1.64 19.52 31.18
N ARG A 414 -0.53 19.69 31.91
CA ARG A 414 0.04 18.68 32.82
C ARG A 414 -0.71 18.62 34.14
#